data_AF-A0A6C0I4G8-F1
#
_entry.id   AF-A0A6C0I4G8-F1
#
_cell.length_a   1.000
_cell.length_b   1.000
_cell.length_c   1.000
_cell.angle_alpha   90.00
_cell.angle_beta   90.00
_cell.angle_gamma   90.00
#
_symmetry.space_group_name_H-M   'P 1'
#
loop_
_entity.id
_entity.type
_entity.pdbx_description
1 polymer ?
#
loop_
_entity_poly.entity_id
_entity_poly.type
_entity_poly.pdbx_seq_one_letter_code
_entity_poly.pdbx_strand_id
1 'polypeptide(L)'
;MSSERRSIVAVITQLLTVIPEDEEKELSEKLIKYRDSLWNQAPERLTDTDNWLPVQRILSEHILEIETPWKEYAFKIFNNTLE
;
A
#
# COMPACT_ATOMS: atom_id res chain seq x y z
N MET A 1 -22.81 6.40 10.18
CA MET A 1 -22.25 6.22 8.81
C MET A 1 -21.28 5.07 8.90
N SER A 2 -21.52 4.00 8.14
CA SER A 2 -20.65 2.82 8.14
C SER A 2 -19.27 3.24 7.66
N SER A 3 -18.27 3.33 8.55
CA SER A 3 -16.88 3.33 8.10
C SER A 3 -16.68 2.01 7.37
N GLU A 4 -16.68 2.05 6.04
CA GLU A 4 -16.14 0.94 5.26
C GLU A 4 -14.73 0.70 5.79
N ARG A 5 -14.52 -0.46 6.43
CA ARG A 5 -13.24 -0.75 7.05
C ARG A 5 -12.22 -0.84 5.93
N ARG A 6 -11.26 0.07 5.94
CA ARG A 6 -10.22 0.18 4.92
C ARG A 6 -9.42 -1.11 4.89
N SER A 7 -9.45 -1.80 3.75
CA SER A 7 -8.72 -3.05 3.54
C SER A 7 -7.32 -2.77 3.01
N ILE A 8 -6.31 -3.40 3.61
CA ILE A 8 -4.93 -3.25 3.15
C ILE A 8 -4.74 -3.70 1.69
N VAL A 9 -5.52 -4.69 1.23
CA VAL A 9 -5.48 -5.18 -0.15
C VAL A 9 -5.94 -4.11 -1.13
N ALA A 10 -6.99 -3.36 -0.76
CA ALA A 10 -7.46 -2.23 -1.56
C ALA A 10 -6.42 -1.10 -1.60
N VAL A 11 -5.76 -0.83 -0.47
CA VAL A 11 -4.68 0.15 -0.39
C VAL A 11 -3.49 -0.24 -1.26
N ILE A 12 -3.02 -1.48 -1.18
CA ILE A 12 -1.93 -1.97 -2.03
C ILE A 12 -2.31 -1.85 -3.50
N THR A 13 -3.55 -2.18 -3.86
CA THR A 13 -4.03 -2.05 -5.25
C THR A 13 -3.99 -0.60 -5.71
N GLN A 14 -4.39 0.37 -4.88
CA GLN A 14 -4.28 1.80 -5.22
C GLN A 14 -2.83 2.27 -5.33
N LEU A 15 -1.95 1.83 -4.42
CA LEU A 15 -0.51 2.16 -4.47
C LEU A 15 0.10 1.72 -5.80
N LEU A 16 -0.21 0.51 -6.26
CA LEU A 16 0.29 -0.02 -7.54
C LEU A 16 -0.17 0.78 -8.77
N THR A 17 -1.23 1.60 -8.67
CA THR A 17 -1.66 2.46 -9.79
C THR A 17 -0.86 3.75 -9.92
N VAL A 18 -0.17 4.18 -8.85
CA VAL A 18 0.61 5.43 -8.85
C VAL A 18 2.10 5.18 -8.91
N ILE A 19 2.58 4.01 -8.46
CA ILE A 19 4.00 3.66 -8.50
C ILE A 19 4.40 3.40 -9.96
N PRO A 20 5.41 4.11 -10.49
CA PRO A 20 5.90 3.89 -11.85
C PRO A 20 6.64 2.55 -11.94
N GLU A 21 6.06 1.58 -12.66
CA GLU A 21 6.61 0.23 -12.80
C GLU A 21 8.03 0.22 -13.41
N ASP A 22 8.32 1.17 -14.31
CA ASP A 22 9.63 1.29 -14.97
C ASP A 22 10.76 1.74 -14.02
N GLU A 23 10.45 2.55 -13.01
CA GLU A 23 11.44 3.09 -12.06
C GLU A 23 11.50 2.25 -10.77
N GLU A 24 10.36 1.72 -10.33
CA GLU A 24 10.18 1.11 -9.00
C GLU A 24 9.59 -0.31 -9.10
N LYS A 25 10.18 -1.10 -10.00
CA LYS A 25 9.79 -2.48 -10.24
C LYS A 25 9.89 -3.35 -8.97
N GLU A 26 10.98 -3.23 -8.23
CA GLU A 26 11.20 -4.02 -7.00
C GLU A 26 10.13 -3.71 -5.94
N LEU A 27 9.83 -2.43 -5.73
CA LEU A 27 8.77 -1.98 -4.83
C LEU A 27 7.42 -2.59 -5.23
N SER A 28 7.07 -2.49 -6.51
CA SER A 28 5.83 -3.02 -7.07
C SER A 28 5.73 -4.55 -6.88
N GLU A 29 6.81 -5.28 -7.17
CA GLU A 29 6.88 -6.73 -6.99
C GLU A 29 6.72 -7.14 -5.52
N LYS A 30 7.36 -6.43 -4.58
CA LYS A 30 7.21 -6.69 -3.13
C LYS A 30 5.76 -6.47 -2.67
N LEU A 31 5.13 -5.39 -3.13
CA LEU A 31 3.74 -5.08 -2.82
C LEU A 31 2.79 -6.14 -3.40
N ILE A 32 2.98 -6.54 -4.66
CA ILE A 32 2.20 -7.60 -5.29
C ILE A 32 2.35 -8.91 -4.53
N LYS A 33 3.59 -9.32 -4.23
CA LYS A 33 3.87 -10.56 -3.49
C LYS A 33 3.21 -10.55 -2.11
N TYR A 34 3.27 -9.43 -1.40
CA TYR A 34 2.63 -9.31 -0.11
C TYR A 34 1.10 -9.34 -0.23
N ARG A 35 0.50 -8.61 -1.17
CA ARG A 35 -0.95 -8.66 -1.45
C ARG A 35 -1.41 -10.09 -1.74
N ASP A 36 -0.69 -10.82 -2.58
CA ASP A 36 -1.04 -12.18 -2.97
C ASP A 36 -0.91 -13.15 -1.78
N SER A 37 0.00 -12.90 -0.84
CA SER A 37 0.08 -13.65 0.42
C SER A 37 -1.16 -13.48 1.31
N LEU A 38 -1.95 -12.42 1.10
CA LEU A 38 -3.19 -12.14 1.82
C LEU A 38 -4.44 -12.75 1.15
N TRP A 39 -4.32 -13.36 -0.04
CA TRP A 39 -5.46 -13.85 -0.84
C TRP A 39 -6.43 -14.78 -0.10
N ASN A 40 -5.95 -15.55 0.88
CA ASN A 40 -6.75 -16.51 1.64
C ASN A 40 -7.03 -16.08 3.09
N GLN A 41 -6.90 -14.78 3.40
CA GLN A 41 -7.19 -14.24 4.74
C GLN A 41 -8.65 -13.82 4.85
N ALA A 42 -9.23 -13.98 6.05
CA ALA A 42 -10.58 -13.50 6.34
C ALA A 42 -10.65 -11.96 6.21
N PRO A 43 -11.76 -11.38 5.71
CA PRO A 43 -11.89 -9.94 5.49
C PRO A 43 -11.62 -9.09 6.74
N GLU A 44 -12.02 -9.55 7.93
CA GLU A 44 -11.73 -8.85 9.18
C GLU A 44 -10.22 -8.72 9.44
N ARG A 45 -9.42 -9.74 9.08
CA ARG A 45 -7.96 -9.70 9.22
C ARG A 45 -7.35 -8.70 8.25
N LEU A 46 -7.88 -8.55 7.04
CA LEU A 46 -7.38 -7.57 6.05
C LEU A 46 -7.49 -6.12 6.52
N THR A 47 -8.25 -5.87 7.59
CA THR A 47 -8.42 -4.55 8.20
C THR A 47 -7.62 -4.39 9.49
N ASP A 48 -6.99 -5.46 9.96
CA ASP A 48 -6.17 -5.49 11.17
C ASP A 48 -4.87 -4.71 10.98
N THR A 49 -4.48 -3.95 12.00
CA THR A 49 -3.25 -3.15 12.08
C THR A 49 -2.02 -3.97 11.75
N ASP A 50 -2.00 -5.26 12.10
CA ASP A 50 -0.88 -6.16 11.85
C ASP A 50 -0.53 -6.28 10.36
N ASN A 51 -1.51 -6.13 9.47
CA ASN A 51 -1.27 -6.21 8.03
C ASN A 51 -0.74 -4.90 7.43
N TRP A 52 -0.82 -3.78 8.14
CA TRP A 52 -0.33 -2.47 7.68
C TRP A 52 1.18 -2.32 7.87
N LEU A 53 1.73 -2.88 8.94
CA LEU A 53 3.14 -2.75 9.29
C LEU A 53 4.07 -3.31 8.19
N PRO A 54 3.81 -4.48 7.58
CA PRO A 54 4.62 -4.96 6.48
C PRO A 54 4.59 -4.04 5.26
N VAL A 55 3.44 -3.46 4.93
CA VAL A 55 3.31 -2.50 3.82
C VAL A 55 4.10 -1.23 4.11
N GLN A 56 4.00 -0.70 5.33
CA GLN A 56 4.77 0.47 5.74
C GLN A 56 6.28 0.22 5.59
N ARG A 57 6.77 -0.96 6.01
CA ARG A 57 8.18 -1.32 5.86
C ARG A 57 8.62 -1.37 4.41
N ILE A 58 7.85 -2.04 3.54
CA ILE A 58 8.11 -2.09 2.09
C ILE A 58 8.21 -0.67 1.51
N LEU A 59 7.27 0.22 1.87
CA LEU A 59 7.29 1.60 1.41
C LEU A 59 8.51 2.36 1.94
N SER A 60 8.84 2.24 3.23
CA SER A 60 10.00 2.94 3.82
C SER A 60 11.35 2.44 3.32
N GLU A 61 11.46 1.21 2.83
CA GLU A 61 12.67 0.68 2.20
C GLU A 61 12.97 1.33 0.83
N HIS A 62 11.92 1.76 0.11
CA HIS A 62 12.04 2.29 -1.26
C HIS A 62 11.77 3.80 -1.35
N ILE A 63 10.97 4.35 -0.43
CA ILE A 63 10.60 5.76 -0.34
C ILE A 63 11.37 6.38 0.83
N LEU A 64 12.62 6.75 0.59
CA LEU A 64 13.47 7.44 1.58
C LEU A 64 13.11 8.93 1.68
N GLU A 65 12.86 9.57 0.54
CA GLU A 65 12.53 11.00 0.43
C GLU A 65 11.34 11.21 -0.52
N ILE A 66 10.42 12.09 -0.14
CA ILE A 66 9.20 12.41 -0.91
C ILE A 66 9.49 13.57 -1.85
N GLU A 67 10.23 13.29 -2.93
CA GLU A 67 10.64 14.31 -3.90
C GLU A 67 9.91 14.21 -5.25
N THR A 68 9.23 13.08 -5.50
CA THR A 68 8.50 12.86 -6.74
C THR A 68 6.99 12.91 -6.49
N PRO A 69 6.19 13.34 -7.48
CA PRO A 69 4.73 13.40 -7.35
C PRO A 69 4.13 12.06 -6.93
N TRP A 70 4.57 10.95 -7.53
CA TRP A 70 4.02 9.64 -7.24
C TRP A 70 4.28 9.20 -5.78
N LYS A 71 5.41 9.59 -5.18
CA LYS A 71 5.71 9.31 -3.76
C LYS A 71 4.77 10.07 -2.84
N GLU A 72 4.46 11.33 -3.17
CA GLU A 72 3.48 12.13 -2.43
C GLU A 72 2.08 11.50 -2.52
N TYR A 73 1.66 11.09 -3.72
CA TYR A 73 0.39 10.40 -3.92
C TYR A 73 0.34 9.05 -3.19
N ALA A 74 1.42 8.25 -3.25
CA ALA A 74 1.52 7.00 -2.51
C ALA A 74 1.42 7.22 -1.00
N PHE A 75 2.06 8.27 -0.48
CA PHE A 75 1.97 8.65 0.93
C PHE A 75 0.53 9.06 1.32
N LYS A 76 -0.16 9.86 0.49
CA LYS A 76 -1.56 10.25 0.71
C LYS A 76 -2.51 9.04 0.66
N ILE A 77 -2.31 8.14 -0.31
CA ILE A 77 -3.03 6.87 -0.41
C ILE A 77 -2.83 6.08 0.88
N PHE A 78 -1.59 5.87 1.34
CA PHE A 78 -1.29 5.07 2.52
C PHE A 78 -1.84 5.67 3.82
N ASN A 79 -1.80 6.99 3.99
CA ASN A 79 -2.30 7.67 5.19
C ASN A 79 -3.78 8.04 5.14
N ASN A 80 -4.49 7.75 4.04
CA ASN A 80 -5.90 8.13 3.84
C ASN A 80 -6.12 9.65 3.91
N THR A 81 -5.22 10.43 3.30
CA THR A 81 -5.28 11.89 3.24
C THR A 81 -5.42 12.39 1.80
N LEU A 82 -6.08 11.61 0.94
CA LEU A 82 -6.52 12.07 -0.37
C LEU A 82 -7.68 13.05 -0.15
N GLU A 83 -7.39 14.34 -0.19
CA GLU A 83 -8.38 15.43 -0.26
C GLU A 83 -8.93 15.59 -1.69
#